data_AF-A0A1J4L211-F1
#
_entry.id   AF-A0A1J4L211-F1
#
_cell.length_a   1.000
_cell.length_b   1.000
_cell.length_c   1.000
_cell.angle_alpha   90.00
_cell.angle_beta   90.00
_cell.angle_gamma   90.00
#
_symmetry.space_group_name_H-M   'P 1'
#
loop_
_entity.id
_entity.type
_entity.pdbx_description
1 polymer ?
#
loop_
_entity_poly.entity_id
_entity_poly.type
_entity_poly.pdbx_seq_one_letter_code
_entity_poly.pdbx_strand_id
1 'polypeptide(L)'
;MMCLQSDHPPVRRVTRQPANTNRTASSQQTKATPQVTQKTKFALCFLCLFDGLRTPSIRRLVRKPRTICQKPLLTFDPSFYAPSSQQALQNIYTRHMGCQCAIKVDPSVQTVLQCLKQHGTSIPPHRLLIHYYGHGCYAPSADGCLFFFSDDRARYKPLKIINLIHSCSCPLAFIFDCPAAAVLSAHLKMQKDTFAFFACAADETLPLSTDAPMDMFSSCLLEPYDTAIWWHMQRHSTVYDQPRMPSDENKEFLYGFLYALLDAIAFESQPSNIYEQFTADPTMASLFRGFVLAQRVMVSFNIHSSALPELNLMAYHSLWNAWDLAIDFCITLPTEQATKMLYNLCIETFESFSSPGIFPILSYFLKTPSLAEIAAQNLLEFIDRSAESTMSAARSNLPNVINSMDKPSETCLLILAKLATCERASQVQSGIQQPQTSFAMSKKVEIVKAGMLNVCLAVAKSSTASYSKLTQVCIDHPIDCAPYSALLLGMLVEKGGRMLALHGFAEKFIPLLDSGKEDCRAAAVYVIGASNDTIAPDAIKKMVNDNSPIVRKQVAHSIGSIMKMTKDKSLTDLLGTLENDPSEAVKKAARAARQNVNAARPPSSATETVIPIIQDLVESVKEPGFAKRYNTNVFELQS
;
A
#
# COMPACT_ATOMS: atom_id res chain seq x y z
N MET A 1 28.74 -69.03 -43.20
CA MET A 1 28.55 -70.44 -42.80
C MET A 1 27.80 -70.43 -41.47
N MET A 2 26.58 -70.99 -41.44
CA MET A 2 25.76 -71.42 -40.27
C MET A 2 25.69 -70.51 -39.02
N CYS A 3 24.56 -69.85 -38.71
CA CYS A 3 23.40 -70.35 -37.95
C CYS A 3 23.71 -71.05 -36.61
N LEU A 4 23.21 -70.46 -35.51
CA LEU A 4 22.36 -71.02 -34.41
C LEU A 4 22.58 -70.16 -33.14
N GLN A 5 21.64 -69.30 -32.71
CA GLN A 5 20.57 -69.55 -31.71
C GLN A 5 21.10 -70.32 -30.47
N SER A 6 20.90 -69.89 -29.21
CA SER A 6 19.69 -69.33 -28.60
C SER A 6 19.92 -68.67 -27.21
N ASP A 7 18.97 -67.79 -26.87
CA ASP A 7 18.38 -67.44 -25.57
C ASP A 7 19.05 -66.52 -24.52
N HIS A 8 18.24 -65.52 -24.14
CA HIS A 8 18.47 -64.34 -23.30
C HIS A 8 18.46 -64.57 -21.78
N PRO A 9 19.00 -63.61 -21.01
CA PRO A 9 18.22 -62.91 -19.98
C PRO A 9 18.35 -61.36 -20.07
N PRO A 10 17.47 -60.57 -19.41
CA PRO A 10 17.25 -59.16 -19.77
C PRO A 10 18.31 -58.21 -19.17
N VAL A 11 18.80 -57.29 -20.00
CA VAL A 11 19.76 -56.25 -19.65
C VAL A 11 19.04 -54.90 -19.44
N ARG A 12 19.33 -54.27 -18.30
CA ARG A 12 19.00 -52.87 -17.96
C ARG A 12 19.33 -51.92 -19.13
N ARG A 13 18.33 -51.20 -19.64
CA ARG A 13 18.55 -50.13 -20.62
C ARG A 13 18.92 -48.82 -19.94
N VAL A 14 20.17 -48.42 -20.12
CA VAL A 14 20.66 -47.04 -20.04
C VAL A 14 20.10 -46.26 -21.22
N THR A 15 19.41 -45.15 -20.96
CA THR A 15 18.84 -44.29 -21.99
C THR A 15 19.85 -43.25 -22.47
N ARG A 16 19.98 -43.16 -23.81
CA ARG A 16 20.87 -42.26 -24.58
C ARG A 16 20.50 -40.78 -24.42
N GLN A 17 21.52 -39.91 -24.41
CA GLN A 17 21.39 -38.50 -24.73
C GLN A 17 21.08 -38.27 -26.22
N PRO A 18 20.33 -37.21 -26.57
CA PRO A 18 20.43 -36.61 -27.89
C PRO A 18 20.72 -35.09 -27.85
N ALA A 19 21.76 -34.74 -28.61
CA ALA A 19 22.00 -33.56 -29.45
C ALA A 19 21.65 -32.14 -28.96
N ASN A 20 22.70 -31.33 -28.82
CA ASN A 20 22.69 -29.86 -28.81
C ASN A 20 22.20 -29.29 -30.15
N THR A 21 21.16 -28.46 -30.10
CA THR A 21 20.87 -27.45 -31.14
C THR A 21 20.56 -26.12 -30.49
N ASN A 22 21.40 -25.12 -30.76
CA ASN A 22 21.25 -23.74 -30.36
C ASN A 22 19.88 -23.19 -30.79
N ARG A 23 19.07 -22.73 -29.82
CA ARG A 23 17.96 -21.79 -30.04
C ARG A 23 18.17 -20.59 -29.13
N THR A 24 18.32 -19.45 -29.77
CA THR A 24 18.36 -18.09 -29.22
C THR A 24 17.28 -17.85 -28.17
N ALA A 25 17.68 -17.25 -27.05
CA ALA A 25 16.82 -16.89 -25.93
C ALA A 25 15.70 -15.93 -26.35
N SER A 26 14.47 -16.43 -26.41
CA SER A 26 13.28 -15.61 -26.31
C SER A 26 12.96 -15.43 -24.82
N SER A 27 13.01 -14.18 -24.35
CA SER A 27 12.60 -13.76 -23.01
C SER A 27 11.14 -14.13 -22.75
N GLN A 28 10.90 -15.28 -22.12
CA GLN A 28 9.60 -15.60 -21.54
C GLN A 28 9.46 -14.80 -20.25
N GLN A 29 8.69 -13.71 -20.30
CA GLN A 29 8.13 -13.06 -19.12
C GLN A 29 7.37 -14.12 -18.32
N THR A 30 7.95 -14.54 -17.20
CA THR A 30 7.24 -15.33 -16.19
C THR A 30 6.09 -14.48 -15.67
N LYS A 31 4.85 -14.85 -16.02
CA LYS A 31 3.64 -14.32 -15.40
C LYS A 31 3.77 -14.52 -13.89
N ALA A 32 3.93 -13.44 -13.15
CA ALA A 32 3.96 -13.45 -11.70
C ALA A 32 2.61 -13.96 -11.18
N THR A 33 2.61 -15.12 -10.53
CA THR A 33 1.46 -15.60 -9.76
C THR A 33 1.18 -14.59 -8.65
N PRO A 34 -0.06 -14.14 -8.42
CA PRO A 34 -0.36 -13.20 -7.34
C PRO A 34 0.06 -13.83 -5.99
N GLN A 35 1.02 -13.22 -5.31
CA GLN A 35 1.39 -13.61 -3.94
C GLN A 35 0.18 -13.33 -3.04
N VAL A 36 -0.37 -14.38 -2.43
CA VAL A 36 -1.38 -14.23 -1.38
C VAL A 36 -0.69 -13.56 -0.19
N THR A 37 -1.13 -12.36 0.15
CA THR A 37 -0.65 -11.57 1.29
C THR A 37 -0.95 -12.32 2.58
N GLN A 38 0.10 -12.84 3.20
CA GLN A 38 -0.02 -13.57 4.45
C GLN A 38 -0.23 -12.57 5.58
N LYS A 39 -1.37 -12.68 6.25
CA LYS A 39 -1.66 -11.87 7.44
C LYS A 39 -1.09 -12.53 8.69
N THR A 40 -0.52 -11.74 9.59
CA THR A 40 -0.25 -12.17 10.97
C THR A 40 -1.53 -12.11 11.78
N LYS A 41 -1.88 -13.21 12.46
CA LYS A 41 -3.08 -13.26 13.32
C LYS A 41 -2.79 -13.63 14.77
N PHE A 42 -1.60 -14.16 15.03
CA PHE A 42 -1.25 -14.69 16.34
C PHE A 42 0.22 -14.42 16.67
N ALA A 43 0.48 -14.18 17.95
CA ALA A 43 1.80 -13.97 18.52
C ALA A 43 2.05 -14.92 19.70
N LEU A 44 3.29 -15.41 19.81
CA LEU A 44 3.82 -16.11 20.97
C LEU A 44 4.89 -15.24 21.62
N CYS A 45 4.66 -14.84 22.86
CA CYS A 45 5.62 -14.06 23.64
C CYS A 45 6.23 -14.96 24.71
N PHE A 46 7.54 -15.20 24.62
CA PHE A 46 8.33 -15.94 25.59
C PHE A 46 9.09 -14.94 26.46
N LEU A 47 8.62 -14.77 27.70
CA LEU A 47 9.20 -13.87 28.68
C LEU A 47 10.20 -14.64 29.55
N CYS A 48 11.47 -14.64 29.17
CA CYS A 48 12.56 -15.23 29.95
C CYS A 48 13.15 -14.16 30.88
N LEU A 49 12.57 -14.01 32.08
CA LEU A 49 12.77 -12.88 33.00
C LEU A 49 13.66 -13.20 34.20
N PHE A 50 13.75 -14.47 34.60
CA PHE A 50 14.51 -14.83 35.80
C PHE A 50 15.94 -15.20 35.45
N ASP A 51 16.89 -14.59 36.16
CA ASP A 51 18.28 -15.04 36.26
C ASP A 51 18.41 -16.07 37.38
N GLY A 52 18.53 -17.33 36.98
CA GLY A 52 18.45 -18.47 37.90
C GLY A 52 19.69 -18.72 38.75
N LEU A 53 20.91 -18.30 38.34
CA LEU A 53 22.14 -18.95 38.85
C LEU A 53 23.47 -18.16 38.75
N ARG A 54 23.51 -16.84 38.54
CA ARG A 54 24.81 -16.13 38.45
C ARG A 54 25.63 -16.07 39.75
N THR A 55 25.05 -16.31 40.93
CA THR A 55 25.80 -16.34 42.21
C THR A 55 25.38 -17.50 43.13
N PRO A 56 26.32 -18.34 43.64
CA PRO A 56 25.97 -19.58 44.36
C PRO A 56 25.45 -19.41 45.80
N SER A 57 25.47 -18.22 46.40
CA SER A 57 25.33 -18.10 47.86
C SER A 57 23.94 -17.74 48.38
N ILE A 58 23.02 -17.20 47.57
CA ILE A 58 21.62 -16.97 47.97
C ILE A 58 20.73 -17.08 46.72
N ARG A 59 19.76 -18.00 46.70
CA ARG A 59 18.69 -18.06 45.67
C ARG A 59 17.76 -16.83 45.82
N ARG A 60 18.24 -15.64 45.47
CA ARG A 60 17.37 -14.49 45.21
C ARG A 60 17.15 -14.43 43.71
N LEU A 61 16.02 -14.96 43.25
CA LEU A 61 15.51 -14.71 41.90
C LEU A 61 15.26 -13.21 41.76
N VAL A 62 16.24 -12.42 41.32
CA VAL A 62 16.02 -10.99 41.13
C VAL A 62 15.40 -10.79 39.75
N ARG A 63 14.08 -10.58 39.73
CA ARG A 63 13.34 -10.23 38.51
C ARG A 63 13.76 -8.85 38.00
N LYS A 64 14.15 -8.76 36.73
CA LYS A 64 14.27 -7.50 35.98
C LYS A 64 13.72 -7.72 34.56
N PRO A 65 12.85 -6.85 34.01
CA PRO A 65 12.26 -5.64 34.61
C PRO A 65 11.00 -5.87 35.46
N ARG A 66 10.55 -4.81 36.16
CA ARG A 66 9.28 -4.77 36.93
C ARG A 66 8.06 -4.43 36.07
N THR A 67 8.28 -3.88 34.89
CA THR A 67 7.26 -3.48 33.92
C THR A 67 7.66 -3.96 32.53
N ILE A 68 6.67 -4.22 31.67
CA ILE A 68 6.87 -4.36 30.21
C ILE A 68 5.89 -3.42 29.52
N CYS A 69 6.39 -2.56 28.64
CA CYS A 69 5.70 -1.44 28.00
C CYS A 69 4.91 -0.62 29.02
N GLN A 70 5.59 -0.25 30.11
CA GLN A 70 5.02 0.44 31.28
C GLN A 70 3.88 -0.30 32.00
N LYS A 71 3.49 -1.51 31.58
CA LYS A 71 2.47 -2.32 32.27
C LYS A 71 3.13 -3.10 33.42
N PRO A 72 2.51 -3.13 34.61
CA PRO A 72 3.09 -3.79 35.77
C PRO A 72 3.11 -5.30 35.58
N LEU A 73 4.25 -5.91 35.94
CA LEU A 73 4.35 -7.34 36.08
C LEU A 73 4.17 -7.72 37.55
N LEU A 74 2.92 -7.94 37.93
CA LEU A 74 2.55 -8.38 39.27
C LEU A 74 3.04 -9.81 39.48
N THR A 75 3.18 -10.22 40.75
CA THR A 75 3.60 -11.57 41.22
C THR A 75 5.05 -11.98 40.91
N PHE A 76 5.69 -12.65 41.87
CA PHE A 76 7.12 -13.03 41.83
C PHE A 76 7.34 -14.49 41.42
N ASP A 77 6.35 -15.37 41.60
CA ASP A 77 6.47 -16.80 41.29
C ASP A 77 6.20 -17.05 39.79
N PRO A 78 7.13 -17.67 39.03
CA PRO A 78 6.90 -18.04 37.63
C PRO A 78 5.72 -19.00 37.40
N SER A 79 5.13 -19.57 38.45
CA SER A 79 3.95 -20.46 38.43
C SER A 79 2.64 -19.71 38.69
N PHE A 80 2.71 -18.52 39.29
CA PHE A 80 1.57 -17.67 39.59
C PHE A 80 1.80 -16.32 38.94
N TYR A 81 1.39 -16.20 37.68
CA TYR A 81 1.34 -14.91 37.00
C TYR A 81 -0.06 -14.32 37.16
N ALA A 82 -0.15 -13.12 37.73
CA ALA A 82 -1.44 -12.46 37.96
C ALA A 82 -2.24 -12.36 36.64
N PRO A 83 -3.52 -12.79 36.62
CA PRO A 83 -4.36 -12.69 35.42
C PRO A 83 -4.42 -11.28 34.84
N SER A 84 -4.36 -10.25 35.69
CA SER A 84 -4.34 -8.84 35.29
C SER A 84 -3.08 -8.45 34.50
N SER A 85 -1.89 -8.92 34.88
CA SER A 85 -0.66 -8.69 34.12
C SER A 85 -0.64 -9.44 32.79
N GLN A 86 -1.25 -10.63 32.73
CA GLN A 86 -1.41 -11.36 31.47
C GLN A 86 -2.33 -10.60 30.51
N GLN A 87 -3.50 -10.19 31.00
CA GLN A 87 -4.46 -9.44 30.19
C GLN A 87 -3.87 -8.10 29.72
N ALA A 88 -3.18 -7.37 30.60
CA ALA A 88 -2.54 -6.10 30.24
C ALA A 88 -1.54 -6.26 29.09
N LEU A 89 -0.69 -7.28 29.12
CA LEU A 89 0.27 -7.54 28.05
C LEU A 89 -0.40 -8.06 26.77
N GLN A 90 -1.39 -8.94 26.88
CA GLN A 90 -2.15 -9.42 25.72
C GLN A 90 -2.89 -8.28 25.00
N ASN A 91 -3.37 -7.30 25.76
CA ASN A 91 -4.03 -6.12 25.23
C ASN A 91 -3.09 -5.25 24.39
N ILE A 92 -1.79 -5.19 24.71
CA ILE A 92 -0.80 -4.46 23.90
C ILE A 92 -0.78 -5.02 22.47
N TYR A 93 -0.63 -6.34 22.33
CA TYR A 93 -0.60 -6.98 21.01
C TYR A 93 -1.92 -6.82 20.26
N THR A 94 -3.04 -7.00 20.97
CA THR A 94 -4.37 -6.87 20.35
C THR A 94 -4.60 -5.43 19.85
N ARG A 95 -4.22 -4.43 20.65
CA ARG A 95 -4.41 -3.01 20.34
C ARG A 95 -3.46 -2.48 19.28
N HIS A 96 -2.17 -2.79 19.38
CA HIS A 96 -1.14 -2.18 18.53
C HIS A 96 -0.74 -3.04 17.32
N MET A 97 -0.85 -4.36 17.45
CA MET A 97 -0.46 -5.32 16.40
C MET A 97 -1.65 -5.98 15.72
N GLY A 98 -2.88 -5.80 16.23
CA GLY A 98 -4.10 -6.38 15.66
C GLY A 98 -4.15 -7.90 15.72
N CYS A 99 -3.36 -8.52 16.60
CA CYS A 99 -3.25 -9.98 16.71
C CYS A 99 -3.38 -10.46 18.16
N GLN A 100 -3.87 -11.69 18.34
CA GLN A 100 -3.93 -12.32 19.66
C GLN A 100 -2.54 -12.76 20.11
N CYS A 101 -2.24 -12.70 21.41
CA CYS A 101 -0.96 -13.13 21.95
C CYS A 101 -1.13 -14.17 23.07
N ALA A 102 -0.40 -15.29 22.99
CA ALA A 102 -0.17 -16.16 24.13
C ALA A 102 1.18 -15.85 24.76
N ILE A 103 1.19 -15.64 26.07
CA ILE A 103 2.37 -15.25 26.84
C ILE A 103 2.78 -16.43 27.72
N LYS A 104 4.05 -16.81 27.66
CA LYS A 104 4.63 -17.83 28.54
C LYS A 104 5.83 -17.24 29.27
N VAL A 105 5.76 -17.24 30.59
CA VAL A 105 6.81 -16.74 31.48
C VAL A 105 7.73 -17.88 31.83
N ASP A 106 9.02 -17.68 31.59
CA ASP A 106 10.13 -18.60 31.86
C ASP A 106 9.79 -20.05 31.47
N PRO A 107 9.35 -20.28 30.21
CA PRO A 107 8.90 -21.58 29.78
C PRO A 107 10.04 -22.59 29.73
N SER A 108 9.70 -23.86 29.90
CA SER A 108 10.61 -24.93 29.57
C SER A 108 10.70 -25.14 28.05
N VAL A 109 11.79 -25.76 27.57
CA VAL A 109 11.92 -26.12 26.15
C VAL A 109 10.72 -26.95 25.66
N GLN A 110 10.22 -27.87 26.48
CA GLN A 110 9.04 -28.68 26.13
C GLN A 110 7.79 -27.81 25.96
N THR A 111 7.59 -26.83 26.85
CA THR A 111 6.48 -25.87 26.78
C THR A 111 6.56 -25.04 25.50
N VAL A 112 7.75 -24.54 25.14
CA VAL A 112 7.97 -23.79 23.90
C VAL A 112 7.60 -24.64 22.68
N LEU A 113 8.12 -25.86 22.58
CA LEU A 113 7.82 -26.78 21.47
C LEU A 113 6.33 -27.13 21.39
N GLN A 114 5.64 -27.27 22.52
CA GLN A 114 4.19 -27.49 22.54
C GLN A 114 3.42 -26.29 21.99
N CYS A 115 3.78 -25.06 22.39
CA CYS A 115 3.16 -23.85 21.86
C CYS A 115 3.40 -23.70 20.34
N LEU A 116 4.60 -24.00 19.86
CA LEU A 116 4.92 -23.97 18.43
C LEU A 116 4.11 -25.00 17.64
N LYS A 117 3.94 -26.22 18.17
CA LYS A 117 3.07 -27.23 17.53
C LYS A 117 1.60 -26.80 17.49
N GLN A 118 1.13 -26.13 18.54
CA GLN A 118 -0.26 -25.69 18.65
C GLN A 118 -0.58 -24.52 17.70
N HIS A 119 0.34 -23.56 17.55
CA HIS A 119 0.10 -22.29 16.84
C HIS A 119 0.88 -22.15 15.52
N GLY A 120 1.84 -23.03 15.26
CA GLY A 120 2.70 -23.03 14.08
C GLY A 120 2.11 -23.70 12.85
N THR A 121 0.84 -24.11 12.91
CA THR A 121 0.09 -24.71 11.79
C THR A 121 -1.24 -24.00 11.61
N SER A 122 -1.53 -23.49 10.41
CA SER A 122 -2.83 -22.86 10.09
C SER A 122 -3.20 -23.07 8.61
N ILE A 123 -4.50 -23.11 8.32
CA ILE A 123 -5.05 -23.21 6.96
C ILE A 123 -6.11 -22.10 6.79
N PRO A 124 -5.93 -21.12 5.88
CA PRO A 124 -4.70 -20.86 5.11
C PRO A 124 -3.53 -20.47 6.04
N PRO A 125 -2.27 -20.62 5.58
CA PRO A 125 -1.11 -20.31 6.41
C PRO A 125 -1.06 -18.81 6.74
N HIS A 126 -1.30 -18.50 8.02
CA HIS A 126 -1.12 -17.17 8.60
C HIS A 126 0.24 -17.07 9.28
N ARG A 127 0.88 -15.90 9.18
CA ARG A 127 2.17 -15.68 9.82
C ARG A 127 2.05 -15.73 11.35
N LEU A 128 3.01 -16.38 11.98
CA LEU A 128 3.15 -16.44 13.44
C LEU A 128 4.27 -15.51 13.89
N LEU A 129 3.95 -14.55 14.76
CA LEU A 129 4.93 -13.67 15.39
C LEU A 129 5.49 -14.34 16.66
N ILE A 130 6.80 -14.43 16.78
CA ILE A 130 7.49 -14.98 17.96
C ILE A 130 8.33 -13.89 18.59
N HIS A 131 7.91 -13.43 19.77
CA HIS A 131 8.65 -12.47 20.55
C HIS A 131 9.42 -13.19 21.65
N TYR A 132 10.75 -13.22 21.52
CA TYR A 132 11.66 -13.71 22.53
C TYR A 132 12.21 -12.55 23.35
N TYR A 133 11.81 -12.47 24.62
CA TYR A 133 12.30 -11.50 25.58
C TYR A 133 13.29 -12.20 26.52
N GLY A 134 14.59 -12.01 26.27
CA GLY A 134 15.67 -12.83 26.80
C GLY A 134 16.57 -12.13 27.82
N HIS A 135 16.04 -11.22 28.63
CA HIS A 135 16.83 -10.42 29.59
C HIS A 135 17.29 -11.20 30.83
N GLY A 136 16.56 -12.24 31.22
CA GLY A 136 16.88 -13.05 32.41
C GLY A 136 17.79 -14.25 32.11
N CYS A 137 18.02 -14.62 30.86
CA CYS A 137 18.75 -15.82 30.47
C CYS A 137 20.11 -15.53 29.83
N TYR A 138 20.84 -16.58 29.44
CA TYR A 138 22.07 -16.42 28.66
C TYR A 138 21.77 -15.80 27.29
N ALA A 139 22.70 -14.98 26.81
CA ALA A 139 22.62 -14.40 25.47
C ALA A 139 22.62 -15.51 24.41
N PRO A 140 21.95 -15.31 23.26
CA PRO A 140 21.99 -16.25 22.15
C PRO A 140 23.44 -16.55 21.73
N SER A 141 23.68 -17.79 21.34
CA SER A 141 25.01 -18.27 20.97
C SER A 141 25.21 -18.30 19.46
N ALA A 142 26.47 -18.25 19.04
CA ALA A 142 26.87 -18.22 17.61
C ALA A 142 26.46 -19.46 16.83
N ASP A 143 26.16 -20.59 17.49
CA ASP A 143 25.61 -21.80 16.88
C ASP A 143 24.07 -21.79 16.79
N GLY A 144 23.45 -20.65 17.13
CA GLY A 144 22.02 -20.40 16.97
C GLY A 144 21.16 -20.92 18.12
N CYS A 145 21.71 -21.14 19.32
CA CYS A 145 20.90 -21.55 20.47
C CYS A 145 20.31 -20.34 21.21
N LEU A 146 18.99 -20.40 21.42
CA LEU A 146 18.24 -19.64 22.41
C LEU A 146 18.21 -20.41 23.73
N PHE A 147 18.05 -19.72 24.86
CA PHE A 147 18.04 -20.36 26.17
C PHE A 147 16.67 -20.25 26.84
N PHE A 148 16.19 -21.39 27.33
CA PHE A 148 14.93 -21.55 28.07
C PHE A 148 15.16 -22.36 29.34
N PHE A 149 14.17 -22.49 30.21
CA PHE A 149 14.34 -23.29 31.43
C PHE A 149 14.27 -24.80 31.18
N SER A 150 14.83 -25.58 32.10
CA SER A 150 14.46 -26.98 32.31
C SER A 150 13.07 -27.08 32.95
N ASP A 151 12.45 -28.26 32.90
CA ASP A 151 11.08 -28.46 33.41
C ASP A 151 10.98 -28.26 34.94
N ASP A 152 12.07 -28.56 35.66
CA ASP A 152 12.26 -28.27 37.08
C ASP A 152 12.69 -26.80 37.36
N ARG A 153 12.84 -25.99 36.30
CA ARG A 153 13.31 -24.60 36.30
C ARG A 153 14.65 -24.40 37.04
N ALA A 154 15.47 -25.44 37.13
CA ALA A 154 16.74 -25.39 37.84
C ALA A 154 17.91 -24.88 36.98
N ARG A 155 17.86 -25.05 35.67
CA ARG A 155 18.96 -24.69 34.74
C ARG A 155 18.41 -24.17 33.42
N TYR A 156 19.24 -23.46 32.66
CA TYR A 156 18.93 -23.15 31.27
C TYR A 156 19.26 -24.34 30.36
N LYS A 157 18.36 -24.64 29.43
CA LYS A 157 18.52 -25.60 28.34
C LYS A 157 18.59 -24.83 27.01
N PRO A 158 19.57 -25.14 26.14
CA PRO A 158 19.64 -24.56 24.81
C PRO A 158 18.58 -25.15 23.88
N LEU A 159 18.00 -24.31 23.02
CA LEU A 159 17.13 -24.69 21.91
C LEU A 159 17.63 -23.98 20.65
N LYS A 160 18.03 -24.75 19.64
CA LYS A 160 18.46 -24.20 18.35
C LYS A 160 17.27 -23.54 17.63
N ILE A 161 17.48 -22.34 17.13
CA ILE A 161 16.46 -21.57 16.39
C ILE A 161 15.94 -22.33 15.17
N ILE A 162 16.79 -23.13 14.51
CA ILE A 162 16.37 -23.95 13.38
C ILE A 162 15.32 -25.01 13.76
N ASN A 163 15.40 -25.55 14.98
CA ASN A 163 14.40 -26.51 15.47
C ASN A 163 13.06 -25.81 15.72
N LEU A 164 13.09 -24.55 16.16
CA LEU A 164 11.89 -23.74 16.30
C LEU A 164 11.25 -23.50 14.93
N ILE A 165 12.05 -23.10 13.93
CA ILE A 165 11.57 -22.84 12.56
C ILE A 165 10.95 -24.11 11.96
N HIS A 166 11.65 -25.25 12.04
CA HIS A 166 11.15 -26.52 11.52
C HIS A 166 9.91 -27.06 12.27
N SER A 167 9.61 -26.55 13.47
CA SER A 167 8.41 -26.92 14.21
C SER A 167 7.15 -26.23 13.69
N CYS A 168 7.29 -25.24 12.81
CA CYS A 168 6.19 -24.48 12.24
C CYS A 168 6.10 -24.74 10.73
N SER A 169 4.88 -24.91 10.21
CA SER A 169 4.63 -24.96 8.77
C SER A 169 4.19 -23.62 8.21
N CYS A 170 3.88 -22.65 9.08
CA CYS A 170 3.53 -21.29 8.71
C CYS A 170 4.76 -20.36 8.62
N PRO A 171 4.65 -19.26 7.86
CA PRO A 171 5.64 -18.17 7.83
C PRO A 171 5.86 -17.58 9.23
N LEU A 172 7.09 -17.16 9.53
CA LEU A 172 7.47 -16.67 10.85
C LEU A 172 7.90 -15.20 10.81
N ALA A 173 7.62 -14.49 11.89
CA ALA A 173 8.24 -13.21 12.22
C ALA A 173 8.83 -13.28 13.64
N PHE A 174 9.89 -12.53 13.89
CA PHE A 174 10.58 -12.55 15.16
C PHE A 174 10.84 -11.16 15.75
N ILE A 175 10.74 -11.07 17.07
CA ILE A 175 11.28 -9.96 17.86
C ILE A 175 12.25 -10.58 18.86
N PHE A 176 13.52 -10.19 18.80
CA PHE A 176 14.55 -10.62 19.73
C PHE A 176 14.97 -9.44 20.61
N ASP A 177 14.37 -9.36 21.80
CA ASP A 177 14.73 -8.39 22.83
C ASP A 177 15.65 -9.06 23.86
N CYS A 178 16.94 -9.12 23.52
CA CYS A 178 17.99 -9.72 24.34
C CYS A 178 19.38 -9.19 23.94
N PRO A 179 20.40 -9.35 24.81
CA PRO A 179 21.80 -9.09 24.44
C PRO A 179 22.26 -9.97 23.27
N ALA A 180 23.20 -9.49 22.46
CA ALA A 180 23.75 -10.19 21.29
C ALA A 180 22.70 -10.70 20.28
N ALA A 181 21.54 -10.03 20.17
CA ALA A 181 20.39 -10.53 19.40
C ALA A 181 20.73 -10.83 17.93
N ALA A 182 21.51 -9.96 17.28
CA ALA A 182 21.83 -10.10 15.86
C ALA A 182 22.72 -11.33 15.52
N VAL A 183 23.29 -12.03 16.50
CA VAL A 183 23.96 -13.34 16.29
C VAL A 183 23.04 -14.34 15.57
N LEU A 184 21.72 -14.24 15.81
CA LEU A 184 20.73 -15.12 15.20
C LEU A 184 20.44 -14.80 13.72
N SER A 185 20.85 -13.62 13.22
CA SER A 185 20.57 -13.16 11.85
C SER A 185 21.07 -14.15 10.79
N ALA A 186 22.28 -14.70 10.96
CA ALA A 186 22.87 -15.65 10.02
C ALA A 186 22.01 -16.92 9.83
N HIS A 187 21.33 -17.36 10.89
CA HIS A 187 20.48 -18.55 10.87
C HIS A 187 19.11 -18.30 10.22
N LEU A 188 18.68 -17.04 10.16
CA LEU A 188 17.38 -16.63 9.62
C LEU A 188 17.44 -16.18 8.16
N LYS A 189 18.59 -15.65 7.69
CA LYS A 189 18.77 -15.18 6.31
C LYS A 189 18.47 -16.24 5.24
N MET A 190 18.65 -17.53 5.55
CA MET A 190 18.37 -18.61 4.60
C MET A 190 16.88 -18.94 4.47
N GLN A 191 16.03 -18.45 5.38
CA GLN A 191 14.60 -18.74 5.37
C GLN A 191 13.87 -17.75 4.46
N LYS A 192 13.05 -18.30 3.56
CA LYS A 192 12.17 -17.48 2.74
C LYS A 192 11.09 -16.86 3.62
N ASP A 193 10.68 -15.66 3.26
CA ASP A 193 9.48 -15.04 3.83
C ASP A 193 9.51 -14.93 5.37
N THR A 194 10.67 -14.54 5.91
CA THR A 194 10.90 -14.36 7.35
C THR A 194 11.20 -12.90 7.66
N PHE A 195 10.53 -12.38 8.68
CA PHE A 195 10.85 -11.07 9.26
C PHE A 195 11.52 -11.26 10.61
N ALA A 196 12.51 -10.43 10.94
CA ALA A 196 13.12 -10.45 12.27
C ALA A 196 13.58 -9.06 12.68
N PHE A 197 13.36 -8.70 13.94
CA PHE A 197 13.82 -7.46 14.54
C PHE A 197 14.73 -7.79 15.72
N PHE A 198 15.94 -7.27 15.71
CA PHE A 198 16.98 -7.55 16.70
C PHE A 198 17.29 -6.30 17.51
N ALA A 199 17.24 -6.42 18.84
CA ALA A 199 17.42 -5.27 19.72
C ALA A 199 18.82 -4.63 19.62
N CYS A 200 19.86 -5.45 19.42
CA CYS A 200 21.26 -5.02 19.39
C CYS A 200 22.11 -5.87 18.45
N ALA A 201 23.31 -5.37 18.13
CA ALA A 201 24.29 -6.07 17.30
C ALA A 201 24.84 -7.34 18.00
N ALA A 202 25.61 -8.13 17.26
CA ALA A 202 26.05 -9.44 17.72
C ALA A 202 27.06 -9.40 18.88
N ASP A 203 27.78 -8.29 19.00
CA ASP A 203 28.80 -7.98 20.00
C ASP A 203 28.32 -6.98 21.07
N GLU A 204 27.05 -6.60 21.02
CA GLU A 204 26.46 -5.61 21.92
C GLU A 204 25.65 -6.24 23.05
N THR A 205 25.59 -5.50 24.16
CA THR A 205 24.72 -5.81 25.29
C THR A 205 23.74 -4.67 25.52
N LEU A 206 22.51 -5.01 25.91
CA LEU A 206 21.50 -4.01 26.25
C LEU A 206 21.88 -3.24 27.52
N PRO A 207 21.45 -1.97 27.65
CA PRO A 207 21.96 -1.09 28.69
C PRO A 207 21.33 -1.50 30.03
N LEU A 208 22.16 -1.62 31.06
CA LEU A 208 21.71 -1.86 32.44
C LEU A 208 21.37 -0.54 33.18
N SER A 209 21.25 0.57 32.44
CA SER A 209 21.03 1.90 33.02
C SER A 209 19.81 1.91 33.93
N THR A 210 19.89 2.62 35.05
CA THR A 210 18.72 2.90 35.91
C THR A 210 17.73 3.84 35.24
N ASP A 211 18.17 4.58 34.23
CA ASP A 211 17.44 5.71 33.68
C ASP A 211 16.67 5.32 32.41
N ALA A 212 16.84 4.09 31.91
CA ALA A 212 16.12 3.55 30.76
C ALA A 212 15.35 2.27 31.12
N PRO A 213 14.15 2.04 30.57
CA PRO A 213 13.47 0.77 30.67
C PRO A 213 14.33 -0.37 30.09
N MET A 214 14.37 -1.52 30.75
CA MET A 214 15.09 -2.70 30.22
C MET A 214 14.49 -3.19 28.89
N ASP A 215 13.18 -3.03 28.73
CA ASP A 215 12.40 -3.42 27.57
C ASP A 215 12.26 -2.28 26.54
N MET A 216 13.25 -1.39 26.47
CA MET A 216 13.21 -0.21 25.59
C MET A 216 12.98 -0.59 24.12
N PHE A 217 13.59 -1.67 23.63
CA PHE A 217 13.38 -2.14 22.27
C PHE A 217 11.93 -2.59 22.04
N SER A 218 11.42 -3.49 22.89
CA SER A 218 10.02 -3.92 22.86
C SER A 218 9.05 -2.74 22.97
N SER A 219 9.34 -1.77 23.84
CA SER A 219 8.51 -0.57 24.03
C SER A 219 8.48 0.29 22.77
N CYS A 220 9.62 0.49 22.09
CA CYS A 220 9.64 1.19 20.79
C CYS A 220 8.77 0.48 19.75
N LEU A 221 8.79 -0.86 19.71
CA LEU A 221 8.01 -1.63 18.74
C LEU A 221 6.51 -1.67 19.04
N LEU A 222 6.15 -1.81 20.33
CA LEU A 222 4.79 -2.12 20.76
C LEU A 222 4.00 -0.89 21.21
N GLU A 223 4.64 0.09 21.87
CA GLU A 223 4.04 1.38 22.23
C GLU A 223 4.95 2.55 21.80
N PRO A 224 5.09 2.80 20.47
CA PRO A 224 6.01 3.81 19.94
C PRO A 224 5.74 5.22 20.48
N TYR A 225 4.46 5.61 20.58
CA TYR A 225 4.08 6.95 21.02
C TYR A 225 4.53 7.25 22.45
N ASP A 226 4.17 6.39 23.40
CA ASP A 226 4.53 6.59 24.81
C ASP A 226 6.05 6.55 25.00
N THR A 227 6.75 5.70 24.23
CA THR A 227 8.20 5.61 24.24
C THR A 227 8.86 6.89 23.67
N ALA A 228 8.33 7.45 22.58
CA ALA A 228 8.84 8.66 21.97
C ALA A 228 8.67 9.88 22.90
N ILE A 229 7.51 10.02 23.54
CA ILE A 229 7.26 11.08 24.52
C ILE A 229 8.19 10.93 25.73
N TRP A 230 8.28 9.71 26.30
CA TRP A 230 9.18 9.44 27.42
C TRP A 230 10.63 9.81 27.08
N TRP A 231 11.13 9.36 25.93
CA TRP A 231 12.51 9.61 25.51
C TRP A 231 12.80 11.10 25.29
N HIS A 232 11.87 11.82 24.66
CA HIS A 232 12.01 13.26 24.45
C HIS A 232 12.02 14.01 25.81
N MET A 233 11.12 13.66 26.73
CA MET A 233 11.07 14.29 28.06
C MET A 233 12.34 14.08 28.88
N GLN A 234 13.00 12.92 28.78
CA GLN A 234 14.28 12.67 29.47
C GLN A 234 15.36 13.67 29.03
N ARG A 235 15.41 14.01 27.73
CA ARG A 235 16.42 14.92 27.16
C ARG A 235 16.18 16.39 27.49
N HIS A 236 14.93 16.79 27.69
CA HIS A 236 14.52 18.18 27.94
C HIS A 236 14.20 18.47 29.42
N SER A 237 14.34 17.49 30.30
CA SER A 237 14.08 17.58 31.75
C SER A 237 14.95 18.62 32.48
N THR A 238 16.05 19.09 31.88
CA THR A 238 16.96 20.08 32.47
C THR A 238 16.55 21.54 32.24
N VAL A 239 15.55 21.80 31.40
CA VAL A 239 15.12 23.17 31.03
C VAL A 239 13.98 23.70 31.91
N TYR A 240 13.16 22.81 32.48
CA TYR A 240 11.99 23.18 33.29
C TYR A 240 12.06 22.54 34.68
N ASP A 241 11.67 23.28 35.73
CA ASP A 241 11.59 22.76 37.10
C ASP A 241 10.63 21.55 37.22
N GLN A 242 9.64 21.48 36.34
CA GLN A 242 8.77 20.31 36.15
C GLN A 242 8.60 20.03 34.64
N PRO A 243 8.68 18.76 34.19
CA PRO A 243 8.46 18.42 32.79
C PRO A 243 7.07 18.86 32.34
N ARG A 244 6.99 19.73 31.34
CA ARG A 244 5.71 20.11 30.72
C ARG A 244 5.22 18.99 29.82
N MET A 245 4.03 18.48 30.11
CA MET A 245 3.39 17.44 29.30
C MET A 245 2.35 18.06 28.36
N PRO A 246 2.16 17.49 27.15
CA PRO A 246 1.07 17.92 26.28
C PRO A 246 -0.30 17.70 26.93
N SER A 247 -1.28 18.53 26.59
CA SER A 247 -2.69 18.31 26.92
C SER A 247 -3.23 17.04 26.26
N ASP A 248 -4.36 16.50 26.72
CA ASP A 248 -4.91 15.26 26.16
C ASP A 248 -5.30 15.38 24.67
N GLU A 249 -5.82 16.53 24.24
CA GLU A 249 -6.07 16.81 22.82
C GLU A 249 -4.77 16.84 22.01
N ASN A 250 -3.73 17.47 22.54
CA ASN A 250 -2.41 17.49 21.89
C ASN A 250 -1.78 16.10 21.83
N LYS A 251 -2.04 15.22 22.82
CA LYS A 251 -1.58 13.82 22.77
C LYS A 251 -2.23 13.06 21.62
N GLU A 252 -3.51 13.26 21.36
CA GLU A 252 -4.20 12.61 20.24
C GLU A 252 -3.63 13.07 18.89
N PHE A 253 -3.38 14.39 18.75
CA PHE A 253 -2.72 14.95 17.58
C PHE A 253 -1.30 14.38 17.40
N LEU A 254 -0.44 14.47 18.43
CA LEU A 254 0.92 13.96 18.40
C LEU A 254 0.97 12.47 18.12
N TYR A 255 0.02 11.69 18.65
CA TYR A 255 -0.11 10.28 18.33
C TYR A 255 -0.30 10.11 16.82
N GLY A 256 -1.34 10.73 16.24
CA GLY A 256 -1.60 10.62 14.80
C GLY A 256 -0.43 11.09 13.93
N PHE A 257 0.16 12.23 14.29
CA PHE A 257 1.30 12.83 13.59
C PHE A 257 2.55 11.95 13.65
N LEU A 258 2.87 11.36 14.81
CA LEU A 258 4.01 10.45 14.95
C LEU A 258 3.90 9.30 13.97
N TYR A 259 2.78 8.59 13.91
CA TYR A 259 2.62 7.44 13.02
C TYR A 259 2.73 7.83 11.54
N ALA A 260 2.21 9.01 11.17
CA ALA A 260 2.37 9.55 9.82
C ALA A 260 3.84 9.87 9.49
N LEU A 261 4.58 10.40 10.46
CA LEU A 261 5.99 10.73 10.34
C LEU A 261 6.87 9.48 10.28
N LEU A 262 6.56 8.44 11.07
CA LEU A 262 7.25 7.14 11.00
C LEU A 262 7.04 6.49 9.62
N ASP A 263 5.82 6.55 9.07
CA ASP A 263 5.54 6.10 7.70
C ASP A 263 6.32 6.90 6.65
N ALA A 264 6.43 8.22 6.82
CA ALA A 264 7.22 9.07 5.92
C ALA A 264 8.71 8.72 5.92
N ILE A 265 9.32 8.58 7.11
CA ILE A 265 10.73 8.20 7.24
C ILE A 265 10.98 6.83 6.61
N ALA A 266 10.10 5.86 6.90
CA ALA A 266 10.17 4.53 6.32
C ALA A 266 10.05 4.55 4.79
N PHE A 267 9.11 5.33 4.25
CA PHE A 267 8.85 5.43 2.82
C PHE A 267 10.00 6.07 2.05
N GLU A 268 10.63 7.09 2.63
CA GLU A 268 11.74 7.82 2.02
C GLU A 268 13.07 7.07 2.13
N SER A 269 13.32 6.39 3.25
CA SER A 269 14.61 5.76 3.54
C SER A 269 14.79 4.39 2.89
N GLN A 270 13.71 3.69 2.56
CA GLN A 270 13.78 2.29 2.12
C GLN A 270 13.54 2.10 0.62
N PRO A 271 14.22 1.13 -0.03
CA PRO A 271 13.90 0.72 -1.40
C PRO A 271 12.44 0.25 -1.53
N SER A 272 11.84 0.52 -2.70
CA SER A 272 10.43 0.22 -3.00
C SER A 272 10.00 -1.20 -2.62
N ASN A 273 10.76 -2.19 -3.05
CA ASN A 273 10.47 -3.60 -2.82
C ASN A 273 10.52 -3.97 -1.34
N ILE A 274 11.45 -3.39 -0.57
CA ILE A 274 11.58 -3.65 0.87
C ILE A 274 10.44 -2.97 1.62
N TYR A 275 10.17 -1.70 1.34
CA TYR A 275 9.04 -0.98 1.94
C TYR A 275 7.71 -1.70 1.71
N GLU A 276 7.45 -2.13 0.47
CA GLU A 276 6.23 -2.87 0.10
C GLU A 276 6.16 -4.22 0.82
N GLN A 277 7.29 -4.91 0.97
CA GLN A 277 7.34 -6.17 1.71
C GLN A 277 6.98 -5.99 3.19
N PHE A 278 7.49 -4.97 3.87
CA PHE A 278 7.16 -4.70 5.29
C PHE A 278 5.74 -4.13 5.47
N THR A 279 5.19 -3.42 4.48
CA THR A 279 3.87 -2.78 4.58
C THR A 279 2.70 -3.66 4.14
N ALA A 280 2.97 -4.79 3.46
CA ALA A 280 1.95 -5.72 2.98
C ALA A 280 1.15 -6.41 4.10
N ASP A 281 1.79 -6.74 5.22
CA ASP A 281 1.14 -7.30 6.41
C ASP A 281 0.93 -6.20 7.46
N PRO A 282 -0.31 -5.88 7.87
CA PRO A 282 -0.58 -4.82 8.84
C PRO A 282 0.21 -4.93 10.14
N THR A 283 0.45 -6.16 10.65
CA THR A 283 1.25 -6.35 11.86
C THR A 283 2.74 -6.06 11.60
N MET A 284 3.26 -6.44 10.44
CA MET A 284 4.64 -6.11 10.07
C MET A 284 4.79 -4.60 9.84
N ALA A 285 3.77 -3.94 9.27
CA ALA A 285 3.74 -2.49 9.12
C ALA A 285 3.78 -1.78 10.48
N SER A 286 3.03 -2.26 11.48
CA SER A 286 3.10 -1.73 12.85
C SER A 286 4.49 -1.91 13.47
N LEU A 287 5.09 -3.10 13.35
CA LEU A 287 6.45 -3.36 13.85
C LEU A 287 7.49 -2.50 13.12
N PHE A 288 7.35 -2.32 11.82
CA PHE A 288 8.26 -1.52 11.01
C PHE A 288 8.25 -0.05 11.46
N ARG A 289 7.08 0.55 11.69
CA ARG A 289 6.96 1.91 12.28
C ARG A 289 7.64 1.99 13.65
N GLY A 290 7.37 1.03 14.53
CA GLY A 290 8.04 0.97 15.83
C GLY A 290 9.56 0.79 15.72
N PHE A 291 10.03 0.08 14.69
CA PHE A 291 11.46 -0.12 14.44
C PHE A 291 12.15 1.14 13.92
N VAL A 292 11.45 1.98 13.15
CA VAL A 292 11.93 3.34 12.78
C VAL A 292 12.27 4.13 14.05
N LEU A 293 11.36 4.13 15.04
CA LEU A 293 11.61 4.75 16.33
C LEU A 293 12.73 4.05 17.11
N ALA A 294 12.74 2.72 17.13
CA ALA A 294 13.75 1.94 17.83
C ALA A 294 15.17 2.30 17.35
N GLN A 295 15.40 2.42 16.04
CA GLN A 295 16.70 2.83 15.51
C GLN A 295 17.13 4.20 16.04
N ARG A 296 16.21 5.16 16.21
CA ARG A 296 16.54 6.48 16.79
C ARG A 296 16.83 6.40 18.29
N VAL A 297 15.95 5.75 19.05
CA VAL A 297 16.04 5.70 20.51
C VAL A 297 17.24 4.86 20.95
N MET A 298 17.40 3.65 20.40
CA MET A 298 18.46 2.71 20.81
C MET A 298 19.86 3.26 20.53
N VAL A 299 20.04 3.96 19.41
CA VAL A 299 21.33 4.59 19.05
C VAL A 299 21.74 5.67 20.07
N SER A 300 20.79 6.35 20.73
CA SER A 300 21.12 7.30 21.81
C SER A 300 21.75 6.65 23.05
N PHE A 301 21.61 5.32 23.18
CA PHE A 301 22.26 4.50 24.21
C PHE A 301 23.44 3.70 23.64
N ASN A 302 23.92 4.05 22.44
CA ASN A 302 24.99 3.34 21.72
C ASN A 302 24.66 1.86 21.45
N ILE A 303 23.41 1.58 21.07
CA ILE A 303 22.94 0.24 20.71
C ILE A 303 22.40 0.26 19.29
N HIS A 304 22.84 -0.71 18.48
CA HIS A 304 22.54 -0.77 17.05
C HIS A 304 21.55 -1.90 16.76
N SER A 305 20.27 -1.54 16.68
CA SER A 305 19.21 -2.48 16.29
C SER A 305 19.23 -2.77 14.80
N SER A 306 18.99 -4.02 14.42
CA SER A 306 18.96 -4.47 13.01
C SER A 306 17.68 -5.23 12.68
N ALA A 307 17.38 -5.42 11.39
CA ALA A 307 16.21 -6.18 10.94
C ALA A 307 16.51 -7.12 9.77
N LEU A 308 15.60 -8.06 9.53
CA LEU A 308 15.50 -8.88 8.31
C LEU A 308 14.08 -8.76 7.74
N PRO A 309 13.92 -8.55 6.42
CA PRO A 309 14.94 -8.08 5.47
C PRO A 309 15.70 -6.84 5.96
N GLU A 310 16.94 -6.66 5.48
CA GLU A 310 17.80 -5.57 5.94
C GLU A 310 17.19 -4.20 5.60
N LEU A 311 17.21 -3.29 6.56
CA LEU A 311 16.66 -1.94 6.46
C LEU A 311 17.79 -0.92 6.52
N ASN A 312 17.72 0.10 5.66
CA ASN A 312 18.60 1.26 5.73
C ASN A 312 18.40 1.99 7.07
N LEU A 313 19.46 2.64 7.56
CA LEU A 313 19.44 3.36 8.83
C LEU A 313 18.53 4.59 8.77
N MET A 314 17.59 4.69 9.71
CA MET A 314 16.60 5.78 9.80
C MET A 314 16.81 6.68 11.04
N ALA A 315 17.80 6.36 11.89
CA ALA A 315 18.03 7.04 13.17
C ALA A 315 18.27 8.55 13.05
N TYR A 316 18.88 8.99 11.95
CA TYR A 316 19.31 10.38 11.72
C TYR A 316 18.51 11.09 10.61
N HIS A 317 17.35 10.57 10.24
CA HIS A 317 16.52 11.18 9.20
C HIS A 317 16.08 12.60 9.59
N SER A 318 16.12 13.55 8.64
CA SER A 318 15.83 14.98 8.89
C SER A 318 14.41 15.23 9.42
N LEU A 319 13.43 14.41 9.02
CA LEU A 319 12.04 14.49 9.51
C LEU A 319 11.92 14.34 11.04
N TRP A 320 12.90 13.74 11.71
CA TRP A 320 12.90 13.71 13.17
C TRP A 320 12.90 15.10 13.82
N ASN A 321 13.43 16.11 13.14
CA ASN A 321 13.36 17.49 13.60
C ASN A 321 11.91 18.00 13.61
N ALA A 322 11.07 17.58 12.67
CA ALA A 322 9.66 17.93 12.65
C ALA A 322 8.90 17.28 13.82
N TRP A 323 9.28 16.06 14.23
CA TRP A 323 8.74 15.43 15.43
C TRP A 323 9.10 16.20 16.70
N ASP A 324 10.37 16.59 16.85
CA ASP A 324 10.82 17.31 18.03
C ASP A 324 10.10 18.68 18.15
N LEU A 325 9.98 19.41 17.02
CA LEU A 325 9.24 20.66 16.96
C LEU A 325 7.73 20.48 17.22
N ALA A 326 7.14 19.37 16.75
CA ALA A 326 5.73 19.07 17.02
C ALA A 326 5.47 18.95 18.53
N ILE A 327 6.36 18.27 19.26
CA ILE A 327 6.25 18.19 20.73
C ILE A 327 6.37 19.59 21.34
N ASP A 328 7.37 20.37 20.94
CA ASP A 328 7.59 21.73 21.46
C ASP A 328 6.38 22.64 21.25
N PHE A 329 5.74 22.58 20.08
CA PHE A 329 4.48 23.29 19.83
C PHE A 329 3.34 22.78 20.71
N CYS A 330 3.19 21.47 20.86
CA CYS A 330 2.10 20.87 21.62
C CYS A 330 2.22 21.01 23.15
N ILE A 331 3.42 21.28 23.68
CA ILE A 331 3.59 21.62 25.11
C ILE A 331 3.42 23.12 25.39
N THR A 332 3.48 23.97 24.36
CA THR A 332 3.42 25.44 24.52
C THR A 332 2.14 26.08 23.98
N LEU A 333 1.48 25.45 23.01
CA LEU A 333 0.36 26.03 22.27
C LEU A 333 -0.90 25.15 22.34
N PRO A 334 -2.10 25.76 22.18
CA PRO A 334 -3.32 25.01 21.93
C PRO A 334 -3.25 24.16 20.65
N THR A 335 -3.97 23.05 20.63
CA THR A 335 -3.95 22.03 19.55
C THR A 335 -4.15 22.62 18.16
N GLU A 336 -5.12 23.52 17.98
CA GLU A 336 -5.40 24.12 16.68
C GLU A 336 -4.23 24.97 16.17
N GLN A 337 -3.59 25.74 17.04
CA GLN A 337 -2.46 26.60 16.68
C GLN A 337 -1.21 25.77 16.40
N ALA A 338 -0.92 24.78 17.27
CA ALA A 338 0.20 23.85 17.07
C ALA A 338 0.07 23.10 15.73
N THR A 339 -1.13 22.60 15.43
CA THR A 339 -1.45 21.87 14.19
C THR A 339 -1.22 22.74 12.95
N LYS A 340 -1.70 23.98 12.94
CA LYS A 340 -1.51 24.92 11.82
C LYS A 340 -0.04 25.30 11.63
N MET A 341 0.68 25.59 12.71
CA MET A 341 2.11 25.93 12.64
C MET A 341 2.94 24.77 12.09
N LEU A 342 2.69 23.55 12.57
CA LEU A 342 3.38 22.36 12.08
C LEU A 342 3.07 22.07 10.62
N TYR A 343 1.81 22.22 10.20
CA TYR A 343 1.40 22.07 8.81
C TYR A 343 2.15 23.05 7.88
N ASN A 344 2.16 24.35 8.23
CA ASN A 344 2.85 25.36 7.44
C ASN A 344 4.34 25.07 7.33
N LEU A 345 4.99 24.71 8.44
CA LEU A 345 6.40 24.33 8.45
C LEU A 345 6.69 23.14 7.52
N CYS A 346 5.83 22.12 7.55
CA CYS A 346 5.97 20.96 6.66
C CYS A 346 5.88 21.41 5.19
N ILE A 347 4.83 22.17 4.83
CA ILE A 347 4.65 22.65 3.46
C ILE A 347 5.85 23.48 2.98
N GLU A 348 6.27 24.49 3.73
CA GLU A 348 7.42 25.34 3.38
C GLU A 348 8.70 24.52 3.17
N THR A 349 8.93 23.53 4.04
CA THR A 349 10.07 22.63 3.94
C THR A 349 10.02 21.81 2.64
N PHE A 350 8.87 21.24 2.30
CA PHE A 350 8.75 20.37 1.12
C PHE A 350 8.62 21.13 -0.21
N GLU A 351 8.13 22.36 -0.19
CA GLU A 351 8.22 23.25 -1.36
C GLU A 351 9.67 23.59 -1.69
N SER A 352 10.49 23.76 -0.65
CA SER A 352 11.93 24.05 -0.78
C SER A 352 12.72 22.79 -1.15
N PHE A 353 12.36 21.64 -0.58
CA PHE A 353 13.03 20.36 -0.75
C PHE A 353 12.02 19.30 -1.19
N SER A 354 11.93 19.08 -2.49
CA SER A 354 11.04 18.05 -3.05
C SER A 354 11.43 16.67 -2.51
N SER A 355 10.60 16.11 -1.63
CA SER A 355 10.80 14.81 -1.01
C SER A 355 9.51 13.98 -1.02
N PRO A 356 9.59 12.67 -1.34
CA PRO A 356 8.43 11.78 -1.31
C PRO A 356 7.90 11.52 0.11
N GLY A 357 8.67 11.86 1.16
CA GLY A 357 8.24 11.77 2.56
C GLY A 357 7.05 12.68 2.90
N ILE A 358 6.73 13.66 2.05
CA ILE A 358 5.56 14.54 2.22
C ILE A 358 4.24 13.78 2.18
N PHE A 359 4.11 12.71 1.38
CA PHE A 359 2.81 12.11 1.12
C PHE A 359 2.18 11.47 2.36
N PRO A 360 2.89 10.66 3.18
CA PRO A 360 2.30 10.14 4.41
C PRO A 360 1.94 11.24 5.43
N ILE A 361 2.74 12.31 5.52
CA ILE A 361 2.48 13.45 6.43
C ILE A 361 1.22 14.22 5.99
N LEU A 362 1.14 14.64 4.72
CA LEU A 362 -0.03 15.38 4.25
C LEU A 362 -1.29 14.51 4.19
N SER A 363 -1.15 13.20 3.98
CA SER A 363 -2.28 12.27 4.09
C SER A 363 -2.90 12.27 5.49
N TYR A 364 -2.11 12.51 6.55
CA TYR A 364 -2.65 12.68 7.89
C TYR A 364 -3.51 13.95 7.99
N PHE A 365 -3.01 15.08 7.48
CA PHE A 365 -3.73 16.36 7.50
C PHE A 365 -5.00 16.38 6.65
N LEU A 366 -5.15 15.48 5.67
CA LEU A 366 -6.42 15.28 4.97
C LEU A 366 -7.58 14.87 5.90
N LYS A 367 -7.27 14.27 7.05
CA LYS A 367 -8.27 13.88 8.07
C LYS A 367 -8.51 14.98 9.11
N THR A 368 -7.73 16.07 9.07
CA THR A 368 -7.84 17.20 9.99
C THR A 368 -8.85 18.22 9.45
N PRO A 369 -10.05 18.39 10.04
CA PRO A 369 -11.13 19.16 9.43
C PRO A 369 -10.77 20.61 9.05
N SER A 370 -9.94 21.28 9.84
CA SER A 370 -9.51 22.67 9.61
C SER A 370 -8.47 22.83 8.49
N LEU A 371 -7.81 21.74 8.09
CA LEU A 371 -6.72 21.75 7.10
C LEU A 371 -7.00 20.87 5.88
N ALA A 372 -8.01 20.01 5.92
CA ALA A 372 -8.24 18.96 4.94
C ALA A 372 -8.28 19.47 3.49
N GLU A 373 -8.99 20.57 3.23
CA GLU A 373 -9.11 21.11 1.87
C GLU A 373 -7.81 21.73 1.37
N ILE A 374 -7.11 22.50 2.21
CA ILE A 374 -5.83 23.12 1.87
C ILE A 374 -4.76 22.03 1.66
N ALA A 375 -4.77 20.98 2.51
CA ALA A 375 -3.90 19.83 2.37
C ALA A 375 -4.16 19.08 1.05
N ALA A 376 -5.41 18.90 0.65
CA ALA A 376 -5.76 18.29 -0.62
C ALA A 376 -5.27 19.13 -1.81
N GLN A 377 -5.42 20.46 -1.75
CA GLN A 377 -4.97 21.36 -2.82
C GLN A 377 -3.45 21.33 -2.98
N ASN A 378 -2.71 21.46 -1.88
CA ASN A 378 -1.26 21.37 -1.89
C ASN A 378 -0.80 20.00 -2.42
N LEU A 379 -1.42 18.90 -1.95
CA LEU A 379 -1.12 17.55 -2.46
C LEU A 379 -1.36 17.42 -3.96
N LEU A 380 -2.50 17.89 -4.47
CA LEU A 380 -2.80 17.84 -5.90
C LEU A 380 -1.76 18.63 -6.69
N GLU A 381 -1.39 19.82 -6.21
CA GLU A 381 -0.34 20.62 -6.85
C GLU A 381 1.00 19.88 -6.90
N PHE A 382 1.47 19.30 -5.78
CA PHE A 382 2.72 18.54 -5.74
C PHE A 382 2.70 17.33 -6.67
N ILE A 383 1.60 16.59 -6.70
CA ILE A 383 1.43 15.39 -7.53
C ILE A 383 1.44 15.78 -9.02
N ASP A 384 0.78 16.90 -9.37
CA ASP A 384 0.59 17.35 -10.74
C ASP A 384 1.79 18.13 -11.31
N ARG A 385 2.87 18.34 -10.53
CA ARG A 385 4.13 18.95 -10.99
C ARG A 385 4.95 18.02 -11.87
N SER A 386 4.99 16.71 -11.59
CA SER A 386 5.80 15.76 -12.35
C SER A 386 5.28 14.33 -12.29
N ALA A 387 5.65 13.53 -13.30
CA ALA A 387 5.33 12.10 -13.32
C ALA A 387 5.98 11.34 -12.14
N GLU A 388 7.16 11.76 -11.70
CA GLU A 388 7.89 11.17 -10.56
C GLU A 388 7.15 11.38 -9.24
N SER A 389 6.62 12.59 -9.01
CA SER A 389 5.76 12.90 -7.86
C SER A 389 4.48 12.05 -7.90
N THR A 390 3.87 11.91 -9.08
CA THR A 390 2.68 11.07 -9.26
C THR A 390 2.97 9.61 -8.92
N MET A 391 4.08 9.04 -9.42
CA MET A 391 4.48 7.66 -9.12
C MET A 391 4.77 7.45 -7.63
N SER A 392 5.43 8.42 -6.99
CA SER A 392 5.74 8.35 -5.56
C SER A 392 4.47 8.43 -4.72
N ALA A 393 3.56 9.35 -5.03
CA ALA A 393 2.27 9.47 -4.37
C ALA A 393 1.42 8.20 -4.52
N ALA A 394 1.40 7.58 -5.71
CA ALA A 394 0.66 6.34 -5.97
C ALA A 394 1.15 5.14 -5.14
N ARG A 395 2.43 5.15 -4.75
CA ARG A 395 3.06 4.10 -3.90
C ARG A 395 2.91 4.37 -2.40
N SER A 396 2.60 5.60 -2.02
CA SER A 396 2.39 5.98 -0.61
C SER A 396 1.07 5.42 -0.06
N ASN A 397 0.76 5.72 1.20
CA ASN A 397 -0.53 5.38 1.81
C ASN A 397 -1.69 6.31 1.37
N LEU A 398 -1.42 7.36 0.58
CA LEU A 398 -2.40 8.37 0.15
C LEU A 398 -3.64 7.79 -0.54
N PRO A 399 -3.54 6.86 -1.52
CA PRO A 399 -4.73 6.26 -2.13
C PRO A 399 -5.65 5.58 -1.12
N ASN A 400 -5.07 4.85 -0.16
CA ASN A 400 -5.81 4.15 0.89
C ASN A 400 -6.54 5.12 1.82
N VAL A 401 -5.85 6.21 2.18
CA VAL A 401 -6.42 7.25 3.03
C VAL A 401 -7.63 7.88 2.35
N ILE A 402 -7.53 8.28 1.09
CA ILE A 402 -8.65 8.89 0.37
C ILE A 402 -9.79 7.89 0.16
N ASN A 403 -9.48 6.65 -0.24
CA ASN A 403 -10.50 5.61 -0.44
C ASN A 403 -11.23 5.23 0.85
N SER A 404 -10.62 5.42 2.02
CA SER A 404 -11.26 5.19 3.34
C SER A 404 -12.17 6.33 3.79
N MET A 405 -12.21 7.46 3.08
CA MET A 405 -13.08 8.59 3.44
C MET A 405 -14.53 8.35 3.02
N ASP A 406 -15.46 8.63 3.93
CA ASP A 406 -16.89 8.55 3.65
C ASP A 406 -17.33 9.58 2.59
N LYS A 407 -16.77 10.79 2.67
CA LYS A 407 -17.10 11.96 1.82
C LYS A 407 -15.81 12.64 1.34
N PRO A 408 -15.10 12.08 0.35
CA PRO A 408 -13.92 12.72 -0.22
C PRO A 408 -14.30 14.06 -0.89
N SER A 409 -13.42 15.06 -0.81
CA SER A 409 -13.58 16.32 -1.55
C SER A 409 -13.35 16.13 -3.05
N GLU A 410 -13.71 17.14 -3.85
CA GLU A 410 -13.40 17.18 -5.29
C GLU A 410 -11.90 16.96 -5.52
N THR A 411 -11.07 17.73 -4.83
CA THR A 411 -9.61 17.68 -4.93
C THR A 411 -9.05 16.28 -4.59
N CYS A 412 -9.59 15.62 -3.57
CA CYS A 412 -9.22 14.24 -3.23
C CYS A 412 -9.56 13.24 -4.36
N LEU A 413 -10.71 13.39 -5.02
CA LEU A 413 -11.09 12.55 -6.15
C LEU A 413 -10.21 12.82 -7.39
N LEU A 414 -9.80 14.07 -7.60
CA LEU A 414 -8.82 14.42 -8.65
C LEU A 414 -7.44 13.81 -8.40
N ILE A 415 -7.00 13.79 -7.14
CA ILE A 415 -5.78 13.06 -6.74
C ILE A 415 -5.92 11.59 -7.12
N LEU A 416 -7.00 10.92 -6.72
CA LEU A 416 -7.21 9.51 -7.08
C LEU A 416 -7.21 9.28 -8.59
N ALA A 417 -7.86 10.16 -9.36
CA ALA A 417 -7.84 10.10 -10.81
C ALA A 417 -6.40 10.20 -11.36
N LYS A 418 -5.61 11.16 -10.88
CA LYS A 418 -4.21 11.32 -11.28
C LYS A 418 -3.38 10.08 -10.97
N LEU A 419 -3.49 9.55 -9.75
CA LEU A 419 -2.77 8.34 -9.32
C LEU A 419 -3.22 7.09 -10.07
N ALA A 420 -4.49 7.02 -10.48
CA ALA A 420 -5.04 5.91 -11.25
C ALA A 420 -4.39 5.78 -12.63
N THR A 421 -3.61 6.75 -13.12
CA THR A 421 -2.86 6.63 -14.37
C THR A 421 -1.61 5.73 -14.25
N CYS A 422 -1.05 5.53 -13.04
CA CYS A 422 0.15 4.71 -12.85
C CYS A 422 -0.11 3.19 -13.00
N GLU A 423 0.78 2.47 -13.70
CA GLU A 423 0.66 1.02 -13.96
C GLU A 423 0.98 0.13 -12.75
N ARG A 424 1.84 0.58 -11.82
CA ARG A 424 2.30 -0.21 -10.67
C ARG A 424 1.47 -0.07 -9.39
N ALA A 425 0.49 0.83 -9.36
CA ALA A 425 -0.42 0.97 -8.21
C ALA A 425 -1.21 -0.32 -7.93
N SER A 426 -1.24 -1.25 -8.88
CA SER A 426 -2.08 -2.46 -8.88
C SER A 426 -1.48 -3.68 -8.19
N GLN A 427 -0.20 -3.70 -7.78
CA GLN A 427 0.45 -4.91 -7.24
C GLN A 427 0.73 -4.91 -5.74
N VAL A 428 0.82 -3.73 -5.08
CA VAL A 428 1.11 -3.64 -3.64
C VAL A 428 -0.15 -3.84 -2.78
N GLN A 429 -1.33 -3.77 -3.38
CA GLN A 429 -2.60 -3.80 -2.64
C GLN A 429 -3.47 -4.94 -3.13
N SER A 430 -3.31 -6.08 -2.46
CA SER A 430 -4.04 -7.33 -2.62
C SER A 430 -5.52 -7.26 -2.20
N GLY A 431 -6.19 -6.19 -2.58
CA GLY A 431 -7.63 -6.06 -2.57
C GLY A 431 -7.92 -5.20 -3.77
N ILE A 432 -8.66 -5.72 -4.73
CA ILE A 432 -9.20 -4.96 -5.85
C ILE A 432 -9.92 -3.75 -5.23
N GLN A 433 -9.25 -2.61 -5.10
CA GLN A 433 -9.90 -1.40 -4.63
C GLN A 433 -10.79 -0.99 -5.78
N GLN A 434 -12.07 -1.30 -5.64
CA GLN A 434 -13.07 -0.67 -6.47
C GLN A 434 -12.91 0.85 -6.29
N PRO A 435 -12.97 1.62 -7.38
CA PRO A 435 -12.93 3.06 -7.30
C PRO A 435 -14.01 3.52 -6.33
N GLN A 436 -13.67 4.53 -5.54
CA GLN A 436 -14.57 5.18 -4.62
C GLN A 436 -15.87 5.57 -5.34
N THR A 437 -17.03 5.08 -4.89
CA THR A 437 -18.34 5.40 -5.52
C THR A 437 -19.29 6.19 -4.62
N SER A 438 -18.89 6.63 -3.41
CA SER A 438 -19.80 7.40 -2.55
C SER A 438 -20.13 8.78 -3.14
N PHE A 439 -19.31 9.29 -4.06
CA PHE A 439 -19.57 10.51 -4.80
C PHE A 439 -20.93 10.52 -5.50
N ALA A 440 -21.44 9.34 -5.91
CA ALA A 440 -22.72 9.20 -6.62
C ALA A 440 -23.92 9.68 -5.79
N MET A 441 -23.79 9.75 -4.46
CA MET A 441 -24.83 10.24 -3.55
C MET A 441 -24.63 11.71 -3.14
N SER A 442 -23.59 12.38 -3.66
CA SER A 442 -23.29 13.77 -3.36
C SER A 442 -24.31 14.70 -4.02
N LYS A 443 -24.68 15.79 -3.31
CA LYS A 443 -25.48 16.88 -3.87
C LYS A 443 -24.63 17.93 -4.61
N LYS A 444 -23.31 17.88 -4.44
CA LYS A 444 -22.36 18.81 -5.06
C LYS A 444 -21.92 18.27 -6.41
N VAL A 445 -22.22 19.00 -7.48
CA VAL A 445 -21.93 18.61 -8.87
C VAL A 445 -20.44 18.42 -9.09
N GLU A 446 -19.62 19.24 -8.45
CA GLU A 446 -18.15 19.23 -8.59
C GLU A 446 -17.55 17.91 -8.09
N ILE A 447 -18.10 17.38 -6.98
CA ILE A 447 -17.72 16.07 -6.43
C ILE A 447 -18.18 14.94 -7.36
N VAL A 448 -19.39 15.03 -7.91
CA VAL A 448 -19.92 14.03 -8.84
C VAL A 448 -19.06 13.98 -10.11
N LYS A 449 -18.73 15.14 -10.67
CA LYS A 449 -17.88 15.31 -11.85
C LYS A 449 -16.48 14.71 -11.65
N ALA A 450 -15.81 15.02 -10.53
CA ALA A 450 -14.49 14.47 -10.22
C ALA A 450 -14.53 12.96 -9.97
N GLY A 451 -15.60 12.47 -9.33
CA GLY A 451 -15.84 11.04 -9.12
C GLY A 451 -16.03 10.29 -10.43
N MET A 452 -16.79 10.85 -11.38
CA MET A 452 -16.95 10.28 -12.72
C MET A 452 -15.61 10.12 -13.44
N LEU A 453 -14.74 11.14 -13.40
CA LEU A 453 -13.39 11.04 -13.95
C LEU A 453 -12.56 9.92 -13.30
N ASN A 454 -12.55 9.83 -11.98
CA ASN A 454 -11.83 8.78 -11.27
C ASN A 454 -12.30 7.38 -11.72
N VAL A 455 -13.61 7.19 -11.87
CA VAL A 455 -14.19 5.94 -12.37
C VAL A 455 -13.86 5.72 -13.86
N CYS A 456 -13.85 6.76 -14.71
CA CYS A 456 -13.41 6.63 -16.10
C CYS A 456 -12.03 5.97 -16.17
N LEU A 457 -11.06 6.44 -15.38
CA LEU A 457 -9.70 5.91 -15.41
C LEU A 457 -9.61 4.49 -14.84
N ALA A 458 -10.38 4.19 -13.80
CA ALA A 458 -10.48 2.84 -13.27
C ALA A 458 -11.08 1.84 -14.29
N VAL A 459 -12.18 2.24 -14.95
CA VAL A 459 -12.83 1.43 -15.98
C VAL A 459 -11.96 1.30 -17.22
N ALA A 460 -11.17 2.32 -17.57
CA ALA A 460 -10.26 2.25 -18.72
C ALA A 460 -9.24 1.11 -18.56
N LYS A 461 -8.81 0.84 -17.32
CA LYS A 461 -7.86 -0.23 -16.98
C LYS A 461 -8.48 -1.60 -16.72
N SER A 462 -9.79 -1.67 -16.44
CA SER A 462 -10.45 -2.93 -16.07
C SER A 462 -11.11 -3.63 -17.25
N SER A 463 -10.94 -4.95 -17.37
CA SER A 463 -11.60 -5.75 -18.41
C SER A 463 -13.09 -6.02 -18.14
N THR A 464 -13.58 -5.75 -16.92
CA THR A 464 -14.97 -5.99 -16.51
C THR A 464 -15.63 -4.70 -16.02
N ALA A 465 -16.86 -4.42 -16.48
CA ALA A 465 -17.67 -3.30 -15.98
C ALA A 465 -18.53 -3.74 -14.79
N SER A 466 -18.12 -3.40 -13.55
CA SER A 466 -18.90 -3.65 -12.33
C SER A 466 -19.55 -2.37 -11.79
N TYR A 467 -20.03 -1.49 -12.68
CA TYR A 467 -20.54 -0.16 -12.30
C TYR A 467 -21.91 0.17 -12.90
N SER A 468 -22.77 -0.83 -13.10
CA SER A 468 -24.11 -0.62 -13.68
C SER A 468 -24.96 0.41 -12.92
N LYS A 469 -24.71 0.62 -11.62
CA LYS A 469 -25.40 1.63 -10.80
C LYS A 469 -25.03 3.08 -11.15
N LEU A 470 -23.91 3.32 -11.83
CA LEU A 470 -23.45 4.67 -12.18
C LEU A 470 -24.03 5.18 -13.50
N THR A 471 -24.66 4.32 -14.30
CA THR A 471 -25.22 4.74 -15.60
C THR A 471 -26.33 5.76 -15.44
N GLN A 472 -27.23 5.55 -14.47
CA GLN A 472 -28.30 6.49 -14.18
C GLN A 472 -27.75 7.85 -13.73
N VAL A 473 -26.71 7.86 -12.89
CA VAL A 473 -26.05 9.09 -12.43
C VAL A 473 -25.47 9.87 -13.62
N CYS A 474 -24.87 9.18 -14.60
CA CYS A 474 -24.37 9.84 -15.82
C CYS A 474 -25.51 10.41 -16.68
N ILE A 475 -26.65 9.71 -16.74
CA ILE A 475 -27.85 10.11 -17.49
C ILE A 475 -28.58 11.30 -16.82
N ASP A 476 -28.47 11.42 -15.50
CA ASP A 476 -29.08 12.50 -14.72
C ASP A 476 -28.21 13.77 -14.74
N HIS A 477 -26.90 13.63 -14.98
CA HIS A 477 -25.93 14.73 -15.05
C HIS A 477 -25.23 14.83 -16.42
N PRO A 478 -25.98 14.97 -17.55
CA PRO A 478 -25.38 14.91 -18.89
C PRO A 478 -24.48 16.12 -19.18
N ILE A 479 -24.88 17.34 -18.77
CA ILE A 479 -24.22 18.59 -19.17
C ILE A 479 -23.31 19.15 -18.07
N ASP A 480 -23.79 19.15 -16.84
CA ASP A 480 -23.12 19.74 -15.67
C ASP A 480 -21.88 18.94 -15.22
N CYS A 481 -21.86 17.63 -15.46
CA CYS A 481 -20.69 16.77 -15.26
C CYS A 481 -19.91 16.46 -16.55
N ALA A 482 -20.20 17.15 -17.66
CA ALA A 482 -19.45 16.99 -18.90
C ALA A 482 -17.99 17.47 -18.75
N PRO A 483 -17.02 16.86 -19.46
CA PRO A 483 -17.18 15.76 -20.42
C PRO A 483 -17.29 14.36 -19.78
N TYR A 484 -17.02 14.23 -18.48
CA TYR A 484 -16.81 12.94 -17.82
C TYR A 484 -18.07 12.08 -17.69
N SER A 485 -19.26 12.68 -17.59
CA SER A 485 -20.54 11.96 -17.64
C SER A 485 -20.73 11.19 -18.95
N ALA A 486 -20.44 11.85 -20.08
CA ALA A 486 -20.53 11.26 -21.41
C ALA A 486 -19.45 10.18 -21.63
N LEU A 487 -18.19 10.46 -21.23
CA LEU A 487 -17.10 9.49 -21.32
C LEU A 487 -17.39 8.23 -20.51
N LEU A 488 -17.82 8.37 -19.25
CA LEU A 488 -18.11 7.24 -18.37
C LEU A 488 -19.27 6.41 -18.92
N LEU A 489 -20.39 7.06 -19.29
CA LEU A 489 -21.54 6.33 -19.81
C LEU A 489 -21.21 5.59 -21.10
N GLY A 490 -20.49 6.22 -22.04
CA GLY A 490 -20.06 5.58 -23.28
C GLY A 490 -19.24 4.31 -23.02
N MET A 491 -18.28 4.39 -22.09
CA MET A 491 -17.46 3.23 -21.71
C MET A 491 -18.27 2.12 -21.05
N LEU A 492 -19.22 2.46 -20.17
CA LEU A 492 -20.09 1.49 -19.51
C LEU A 492 -21.00 0.78 -20.51
N VAL A 493 -21.55 1.50 -21.49
CA VAL A 493 -22.38 0.92 -22.56
C VAL A 493 -21.54 0.01 -23.45
N GLU A 494 -20.37 0.47 -23.90
CA GLU A 494 -19.52 -0.29 -24.82
C GLU A 494 -18.94 -1.57 -24.17
N LYS A 495 -18.48 -1.49 -22.91
CA LYS A 495 -18.00 -2.67 -22.16
C LYS A 495 -19.13 -3.56 -21.63
N GLY A 496 -20.31 -2.98 -21.39
CA GLY A 496 -21.49 -3.69 -20.92
C GLY A 496 -22.22 -4.51 -21.99
N GLY A 497 -22.09 -4.10 -23.25
CA GLY A 497 -22.73 -4.75 -24.38
C GLY A 497 -24.26 -4.89 -24.23
N ARG A 498 -24.82 -5.99 -24.76
CA ARG A 498 -26.27 -6.25 -24.77
C ARG A 498 -26.90 -6.43 -23.38
N MET A 499 -26.11 -6.56 -22.32
CA MET A 499 -26.61 -6.71 -20.95
C MET A 499 -27.09 -5.39 -20.33
N LEU A 500 -26.59 -4.26 -20.83
CA LEU A 500 -27.04 -2.92 -20.45
C LEU A 500 -28.11 -2.45 -21.45
N ALA A 501 -29.37 -2.83 -21.20
CA ALA A 501 -30.52 -2.48 -22.05
C ALA A 501 -30.96 -1.00 -21.88
N LEU A 502 -30.04 -0.05 -22.06
CA LEU A 502 -30.30 1.39 -22.00
C LEU A 502 -30.69 1.91 -23.39
N HIS A 503 -31.75 2.72 -23.45
CA HIS A 503 -32.29 3.29 -24.69
C HIS A 503 -32.72 4.75 -24.46
N GLY A 504 -32.66 5.59 -25.49
CA GLY A 504 -33.16 6.96 -25.48
C GLY A 504 -32.35 7.94 -24.64
N PHE A 505 -31.15 7.56 -24.18
CA PHE A 505 -30.30 8.46 -23.40
C PHE A 505 -29.52 9.45 -24.27
N ALA A 506 -29.33 9.18 -25.56
CA ALA A 506 -28.53 10.03 -26.43
C ALA A 506 -29.10 11.43 -26.61
N GLU A 507 -30.43 11.59 -26.56
CA GLU A 507 -31.11 12.89 -26.65
C GLU A 507 -30.60 13.87 -25.58
N LYS A 508 -30.32 13.37 -24.38
CA LYS A 508 -29.82 14.19 -23.26
C LYS A 508 -28.40 14.74 -23.50
N PHE A 509 -27.63 14.11 -24.38
CA PHE A 509 -26.25 14.53 -24.69
C PHE A 509 -26.14 15.33 -26.00
N ILE A 510 -27.21 15.43 -26.81
CA ILE A 510 -27.21 16.27 -28.04
C ILE A 510 -26.77 17.71 -27.77
N PRO A 511 -27.22 18.41 -26.70
CA PRO A 511 -26.82 19.80 -26.47
C PRO A 511 -25.30 20.00 -26.34
N LEU A 512 -24.55 18.97 -25.98
CA LEU A 512 -23.09 19.04 -25.88
C LEU A 512 -22.40 19.10 -27.25
N LEU A 513 -23.06 18.70 -28.35
CA LEU A 513 -22.52 18.78 -29.70
C LEU A 513 -22.32 20.24 -30.15
N ASP A 514 -23.09 21.18 -29.59
CA ASP A 514 -22.97 22.61 -29.86
C ASP A 514 -22.08 23.34 -28.84
N SER A 515 -21.39 22.60 -27.96
CA SER A 515 -20.52 23.20 -26.94
C SER A 515 -19.34 23.94 -27.56
N GLY A 516 -19.00 25.11 -27.01
CA GLY A 516 -17.77 25.82 -27.37
C GLY A 516 -16.49 25.04 -27.03
N LYS A 517 -16.57 24.03 -26.15
CA LYS A 517 -15.44 23.21 -25.74
C LYS A 517 -15.36 21.92 -26.55
N GLU A 518 -14.19 21.64 -27.12
CA GLU A 518 -13.97 20.46 -27.96
C GLU A 518 -14.05 19.13 -27.20
N ASP A 519 -13.67 19.12 -25.91
CA ASP A 519 -13.74 17.95 -25.05
C ASP A 519 -15.19 17.49 -24.81
N CYS A 520 -16.10 18.43 -24.56
CA CYS A 520 -17.54 18.20 -24.47
C CYS A 520 -18.11 17.65 -25.79
N ARG A 521 -17.76 18.27 -26.93
CA ARG A 521 -18.24 17.82 -28.25
C ARG A 521 -17.74 16.42 -28.56
N ALA A 522 -16.46 16.13 -28.33
CA ALA A 522 -15.87 14.82 -28.59
C ALA A 522 -16.47 13.74 -27.68
N ALA A 523 -16.67 14.03 -26.39
CA ALA A 523 -17.32 13.11 -25.45
C ALA A 523 -18.79 12.83 -25.82
N ALA A 524 -19.52 13.84 -26.30
CA ALA A 524 -20.88 13.69 -26.80
C ALA A 524 -20.94 12.79 -28.04
N VAL A 525 -20.04 12.99 -29.00
CA VAL A 525 -19.88 12.11 -30.18
C VAL A 525 -19.61 10.67 -29.76
N TYR A 526 -18.84 10.46 -28.68
CA TYR A 526 -18.57 9.11 -28.17
C TYR A 526 -19.81 8.44 -27.59
N VAL A 527 -20.49 9.08 -26.63
CA VAL A 527 -21.64 8.48 -25.95
C VAL A 527 -22.85 8.29 -26.87
N ILE A 528 -23.06 9.21 -27.82
CA ILE A 528 -24.10 9.09 -28.86
C ILE A 528 -23.73 7.99 -29.85
N GLY A 529 -22.46 7.87 -30.24
CA GLY A 529 -22.01 6.79 -31.11
C GLY A 529 -22.12 5.40 -30.49
N ALA A 530 -22.07 5.32 -29.15
CA ALA A 530 -22.28 4.11 -28.38
C ALA A 530 -23.76 3.83 -28.10
N SER A 531 -24.65 4.81 -28.29
CA SER A 531 -26.09 4.60 -28.11
C SER A 531 -26.66 3.88 -29.33
N ASN A 532 -27.50 2.88 -29.09
CA ASN A 532 -28.23 2.21 -30.18
C ASN A 532 -29.45 3.02 -30.63
N ASP A 533 -29.43 4.34 -30.41
CA ASP A 533 -30.57 5.21 -30.64
C ASP A 533 -30.63 5.63 -32.12
N THR A 534 -31.84 5.73 -32.67
CA THR A 534 -32.06 6.06 -34.10
C THR A 534 -31.57 7.46 -34.49
N ILE A 535 -31.44 8.36 -33.52
CA ILE A 535 -30.92 9.72 -33.70
C ILE A 535 -29.39 9.78 -33.87
N ALA A 536 -28.66 8.73 -33.47
CA ALA A 536 -27.20 8.74 -33.43
C ALA A 536 -26.55 8.97 -34.81
N PRO A 537 -26.96 8.29 -35.91
CA PRO A 537 -26.34 8.50 -37.22
C PRO A 537 -26.41 9.95 -37.68
N ASP A 538 -27.57 10.60 -37.56
CA ASP A 538 -27.77 11.97 -38.04
C ASP A 538 -27.04 12.99 -37.17
N ALA A 539 -26.96 12.76 -35.86
CA ALA A 539 -26.17 13.59 -34.95
C ALA A 539 -24.67 13.51 -35.27
N ILE A 540 -24.14 12.31 -35.50
CA ILE A 540 -22.71 12.09 -35.81
C ILE A 540 -22.34 12.66 -37.18
N LYS A 541 -23.22 12.56 -38.19
CA LYS A 541 -23.02 13.14 -39.53
C LYS A 541 -22.74 14.65 -39.49
N LYS A 542 -23.38 15.38 -38.58
CA LYS A 542 -23.17 16.84 -38.42
C LYS A 542 -21.74 17.19 -37.96
N MET A 543 -21.08 16.28 -37.25
CA MET A 543 -19.78 16.53 -36.62
C MET A 543 -18.57 16.16 -37.49
N VAL A 544 -18.79 15.60 -38.68
CA VAL A 544 -17.70 15.12 -39.57
C VAL A 544 -16.71 16.22 -39.94
N ASN A 545 -17.19 17.46 -40.11
CA ASN A 545 -16.39 18.62 -40.49
C ASN A 545 -16.08 19.55 -39.29
N ASP A 546 -16.12 19.04 -38.06
CA ASP A 546 -15.76 19.85 -36.87
C ASP A 546 -14.34 20.42 -36.99
N ASN A 547 -14.11 21.63 -36.48
CA ASN A 547 -12.80 22.27 -36.53
C ASN A 547 -11.73 21.49 -35.75
N SER A 548 -12.11 20.83 -34.65
CA SER A 548 -11.19 20.09 -33.79
C SER A 548 -10.85 18.71 -34.38
N PRO A 549 -9.56 18.39 -34.55
CA PRO A 549 -9.13 17.05 -34.93
C PRO A 549 -9.53 15.97 -33.93
N ILE A 550 -9.67 16.31 -32.63
CA ILE A 550 -10.06 15.35 -31.58
C ILE A 550 -11.51 14.91 -31.80
N VAL A 551 -12.41 15.86 -32.10
CA VAL A 551 -13.81 15.58 -32.42
C VAL A 551 -13.90 14.72 -33.68
N ARG A 552 -13.22 15.09 -34.78
CA ARG A 552 -13.23 14.30 -36.03
C ARG A 552 -12.63 12.90 -35.86
N LYS A 553 -11.59 12.76 -35.03
CA LYS A 553 -11.01 11.45 -34.67
C LYS A 553 -12.05 10.58 -33.96
N GLN A 554 -12.83 11.16 -33.04
CA GLN A 554 -13.88 10.44 -32.32
C GLN A 554 -15.09 10.13 -33.22
N VAL A 555 -15.42 11.01 -34.18
CA VAL A 555 -16.45 10.74 -35.21
C VAL A 555 -16.09 9.49 -36.00
N ALA A 556 -14.83 9.34 -36.43
CA ALA A 556 -14.38 8.15 -37.15
C ALA A 556 -14.60 6.86 -36.35
N HIS A 557 -14.30 6.87 -35.04
CA HIS A 557 -14.55 5.74 -34.14
C HIS A 557 -16.05 5.44 -34.01
N SER A 558 -16.87 6.46 -33.71
CA SER A 558 -18.31 6.33 -33.53
C SER A 558 -19.02 5.82 -34.80
N ILE A 559 -18.59 6.26 -35.99
CA ILE A 559 -19.08 5.72 -37.27
C ILE A 559 -18.82 4.21 -37.34
N GLY A 560 -17.61 3.76 -37.00
CA GLY A 560 -17.26 2.34 -36.99
C GLY A 560 -18.13 1.52 -36.02
N SER A 561 -18.46 2.06 -34.85
CA SER A 561 -19.35 1.42 -33.87
C SER A 561 -20.77 1.28 -34.40
N ILE A 562 -21.34 2.35 -34.99
CA ILE A 562 -22.68 2.35 -35.57
C ILE A 562 -22.77 1.36 -36.76
N MET A 563 -21.74 1.34 -37.61
CA MET A 563 -21.69 0.46 -38.79
C MET A 563 -21.68 -1.04 -38.47
N LYS A 564 -21.29 -1.43 -37.25
CA LYS A 564 -21.43 -2.83 -36.78
C LYS A 564 -22.90 -3.22 -36.57
N MET A 565 -23.78 -2.25 -36.37
CA MET A 565 -25.20 -2.45 -36.08
C MET A 565 -26.10 -2.13 -37.27
N THR A 566 -25.73 -1.16 -38.09
CA THR A 566 -26.50 -0.72 -39.26
C THR A 566 -25.62 -0.66 -40.51
N LYS A 567 -26.17 -1.10 -41.65
CA LYS A 567 -25.47 -1.08 -42.96
C LYS A 567 -25.79 0.19 -43.76
N ASP A 568 -25.61 1.35 -43.14
CA ASP A 568 -25.83 2.65 -43.81
C ASP A 568 -24.65 2.98 -44.75
N LYS A 569 -24.92 3.05 -46.05
CA LYS A 569 -23.91 3.40 -47.08
C LYS A 569 -23.36 4.80 -46.88
N SER A 570 -24.16 5.76 -46.44
CA SER A 570 -23.73 7.15 -46.27
C SER A 570 -22.62 7.30 -45.21
N LEU A 571 -22.66 6.48 -44.16
CA LEU A 571 -21.60 6.41 -43.14
C LEU A 571 -20.30 5.82 -43.68
N THR A 572 -20.39 4.91 -44.65
CA THR A 572 -19.23 4.30 -45.31
C THR A 572 -18.45 5.35 -46.12
N ASP A 573 -19.18 6.20 -46.84
CA ASP A 573 -18.60 7.29 -47.66
C ASP A 573 -17.94 8.33 -46.76
N LEU A 574 -18.60 8.74 -45.67
CA LEU A 574 -18.05 9.69 -44.69
C LEU A 574 -16.78 9.15 -44.02
N LEU A 575 -16.73 7.86 -43.71
CA LEU A 575 -15.51 7.22 -43.20
C LEU A 575 -14.37 7.29 -44.22
N GLY A 576 -14.67 7.17 -45.52
CA GLY A 576 -13.69 7.36 -46.59
C GLY A 576 -13.16 8.79 -46.70
N THR A 577 -13.99 9.79 -46.44
CA THR A 577 -13.55 11.19 -46.33
C THR A 577 -12.56 11.37 -45.17
N LEU A 578 -12.85 10.80 -44.01
CA LEU A 578 -11.99 10.90 -42.81
C LEU A 578 -10.64 10.16 -42.96
N GLU A 579 -10.53 9.16 -43.84
CA GLU A 579 -9.25 8.52 -44.17
C GLU A 579 -8.27 9.44 -44.91
N ASN A 580 -8.78 10.55 -45.47
CA ASN A 580 -8.02 11.59 -46.17
C ASN A 580 -7.96 12.91 -45.37
N ASP A 581 -8.37 12.93 -44.10
CA ASP A 581 -8.38 14.11 -43.22
C ASP A 581 -6.99 14.77 -43.12
N PRO A 582 -6.85 16.10 -43.00
CA PRO A 582 -5.53 16.72 -42.80
C PRO A 582 -4.75 16.22 -41.58
N SER A 583 -5.43 15.76 -40.53
CA SER A 583 -4.79 15.22 -39.33
C SER A 583 -4.51 13.72 -39.46
N GLU A 584 -3.23 13.34 -39.31
CA GLU A 584 -2.82 11.92 -39.31
C GLU A 584 -3.48 11.10 -38.20
N ALA A 585 -3.80 11.71 -37.06
CA ALA A 585 -4.51 11.03 -35.98
C ALA A 585 -5.93 10.62 -36.40
N VAL A 586 -6.62 11.47 -37.18
CA VAL A 586 -7.95 11.20 -37.73
C VAL A 586 -7.88 10.11 -38.81
N LYS A 587 -6.90 10.21 -39.73
CA LYS A 587 -6.68 9.16 -40.76
C LYS A 587 -6.47 7.79 -40.13
N LYS A 588 -5.64 7.71 -39.08
CA LYS A 588 -5.35 6.46 -38.36
C LYS A 588 -6.61 5.89 -37.70
N ALA A 589 -7.41 6.72 -37.04
CA ALA A 589 -8.65 6.30 -36.42
C ALA A 589 -9.69 5.81 -37.46
N ALA A 590 -9.82 6.50 -38.59
CA ALA A 590 -10.73 6.10 -39.67
C ALA A 590 -10.36 4.74 -40.27
N ARG A 591 -9.07 4.50 -40.54
CA ARG A 591 -8.57 3.19 -41.01
C ARG A 591 -8.82 2.09 -39.99
N ALA A 592 -8.58 2.35 -38.70
CA ALA A 592 -8.84 1.39 -37.62
C ALA A 592 -10.33 1.06 -37.50
N ALA A 593 -11.21 2.07 -37.58
CA ALA A 593 -12.66 1.89 -37.57
C ALA A 593 -13.11 1.01 -38.75
N ARG A 594 -12.60 1.24 -39.97
CA ARG A 594 -12.93 0.42 -41.15
C ARG A 594 -12.46 -1.03 -41.00
N GLN A 595 -11.27 -1.25 -40.45
CA GLN A 595 -10.77 -2.60 -40.15
C GLN A 595 -11.68 -3.32 -39.14
N ASN A 596 -12.11 -2.62 -38.09
CA ASN A 596 -12.99 -3.15 -37.05
C ASN A 596 -14.40 -3.50 -37.55
N VAL A 597 -14.92 -2.79 -38.57
CA VAL A 597 -16.20 -3.12 -39.22
C VAL A 597 -16.07 -4.37 -40.09
N ASN A 598 -14.96 -4.53 -40.79
CA ASN A 598 -14.72 -5.65 -41.71
C ASN A 598 -14.26 -6.95 -41.03
N ALA A 599 -13.89 -6.90 -39.75
CA ALA A 599 -13.44 -8.07 -39.01
C ALA A 599 -14.61 -9.05 -38.74
N ALA A 600 -14.56 -10.23 -39.37
CA ALA A 600 -15.59 -11.28 -39.26
C ALA A 600 -15.69 -11.97 -37.88
N ARG A 601 -14.70 -11.74 -37.00
CA ARG A 601 -14.68 -12.21 -35.61
C ARG A 601 -14.02 -11.14 -34.73
N PRO A 602 -14.50 -10.93 -33.49
CA PRO A 602 -13.71 -10.19 -32.51
C PRO A 602 -12.34 -10.88 -32.37
N PRO A 603 -11.23 -10.13 -32.29
CA PRO A 603 -9.90 -10.72 -32.23
C PRO A 603 -9.81 -11.76 -31.09
N SER A 604 -9.28 -12.94 -31.39
CA SER A 604 -9.18 -14.08 -30.46
C SER A 604 -8.09 -13.93 -29.39
N SER A 605 -7.33 -12.83 -29.44
CA SER A 605 -6.54 -12.31 -28.33
C SER A 605 -7.35 -11.19 -27.68
N ALA A 606 -7.28 -11.06 -26.35
CA ALA A 606 -7.81 -9.91 -25.59
C ALA A 606 -7.08 -8.60 -25.93
N THR A 607 -6.97 -8.24 -27.21
CA THR A 607 -6.64 -6.90 -27.67
C THR A 607 -7.92 -6.11 -27.52
N GLU A 608 -8.07 -5.47 -26.36
CA GLU A 608 -9.11 -4.50 -26.08
C GLU A 608 -9.23 -3.54 -27.26
N THR A 609 -10.45 -3.33 -27.77
CA THR A 609 -10.70 -2.23 -28.71
C THR A 609 -10.29 -0.93 -28.01
N VAL A 610 -9.19 -0.34 -28.46
CA VAL A 610 -8.67 0.91 -27.90
C VAL A 610 -9.61 2.03 -28.32
N ILE A 611 -10.32 2.61 -27.34
CA ILE A 611 -11.21 3.75 -27.56
C ILE A 611 -10.36 5.02 -27.60
N PRO A 612 -10.25 5.75 -28.74
CA PRO A 612 -9.28 6.82 -28.92
C PRO A 612 -9.40 7.94 -27.88
N ILE A 613 -10.61 8.46 -27.64
CA ILE A 613 -10.83 9.55 -26.67
C ILE A 613 -10.51 9.16 -25.22
N ILE A 614 -10.62 7.87 -24.88
CA ILE A 614 -10.26 7.36 -23.55
C ILE A 614 -8.75 7.23 -23.40
N GLN A 615 -8.05 6.84 -24.47
CA GLN A 615 -6.59 6.87 -24.49
C GLN A 615 -6.08 8.32 -24.31
N ASP A 616 -6.64 9.28 -25.05
CA ASP A 616 -6.28 10.70 -24.90
C ASP A 616 -6.57 11.20 -23.48
N LEU A 617 -7.65 10.75 -22.85
CA LEU A 617 -8.01 11.12 -21.48
C LEU A 617 -6.96 10.61 -20.49
N VAL A 618 -6.58 9.33 -20.60
CA VAL A 618 -5.56 8.73 -19.72
C VAL A 618 -4.21 9.43 -19.89
N GLU A 619 -3.82 9.72 -21.13
CA GLU A 619 -2.59 10.45 -21.43
C GLU A 619 -2.63 11.88 -20.88
N SER A 620 -3.71 12.62 -21.11
CA SER A 620 -3.82 13.99 -20.60
C SER A 620 -3.86 14.07 -19.07
N VAL A 621 -4.57 13.15 -18.40
CA VAL A 621 -4.59 13.12 -16.93
C VAL A 621 -3.19 12.81 -16.41
N LYS A 622 -2.42 11.95 -17.08
CA LYS A 622 -1.06 11.59 -16.68
C LYS A 622 -0.09 12.78 -16.77
N GLU A 623 -0.23 13.63 -17.78
CA GLU A 623 0.67 14.77 -18.02
C GLU A 623 0.58 15.86 -16.93
N PRO A 624 1.69 16.51 -16.55
CA PRO A 624 1.69 17.63 -15.59
C PRO A 624 0.71 18.75 -15.95
N GLY A 625 0.24 19.49 -14.95
CA GLY A 625 -0.71 20.60 -15.13
C GLY A 625 -2.14 20.17 -15.46
N PHE A 626 -2.48 18.89 -15.27
CA PHE A 626 -3.83 18.36 -15.44
C PHE A 626 -4.86 19.12 -14.59
N ALA A 627 -4.53 19.52 -13.36
CA ALA A 627 -5.43 20.23 -12.47
C ALA A 627 -5.94 21.55 -13.08
N LYS A 628 -5.11 22.24 -13.87
CA LYS A 628 -5.50 23.46 -14.59
C LYS A 628 -6.43 23.17 -15.77
N ARG A 629 -6.26 22.02 -16.43
CA ARG A 629 -7.04 21.58 -17.60
C ARG A 629 -8.40 21.00 -17.23
N TYR A 630 -8.52 20.41 -16.04
CA TYR A 630 -9.71 19.68 -15.59
C TYR A 630 -11.04 20.42 -15.79
N ASN A 631 -11.06 21.75 -15.57
CA ASN A 631 -12.26 22.58 -15.70
C ASN A 631 -12.35 23.38 -17.02
N THR A 632 -11.25 23.53 -17.76
CA THR A 632 -11.22 24.31 -19.00
C THR A 632 -11.44 23.42 -20.22
N ASN A 633 -10.42 22.64 -20.59
CA ASN A 633 -10.40 21.67 -21.67
C ASN A 633 -9.45 20.53 -21.29
N VAL A 634 -9.99 19.33 -21.05
CA VAL A 634 -9.17 18.21 -20.57
C VAL A 634 -8.17 17.73 -21.61
N PHE A 635 -8.32 18.01 -22.91
CA PHE A 635 -7.41 17.54 -23.95
C PHE A 635 -6.40 18.58 -24.45
N GLU A 636 -6.41 19.79 -23.89
CA GLU A 636 -5.50 20.88 -24.29
C GLU A 636 -4.08 20.63 -23.74
N LEU A 637 -3.23 19.89 -24.46
CA LEU A 637 -1.85 19.68 -24.05
C LEU A 637 -1.05 21.00 -24.15
N GLN A 638 -0.26 21.32 -23.12
CA GLN A 638 0.67 22.46 -23.18
C GLN A 638 1.71 22.16 -24.27
N SER A 639 1.81 23.08 -25.24
CA SER A 639 2.75 22.99 -26.37
C SER A 639 4.14 23.45 -25.99
#